data_AF-A0A7W8NHP9-F1
#
_entry.id   AF-A0A7W8NHP9-F1
#
_cell.length_a   1.000
_cell.length_b   1.000
_cell.length_c   1.000
_cell.angle_alpha   90.00
_cell.angle_beta   90.00
_cell.angle_gamma   90.00
#
_symmetry.space_group_name_H-M   'P 1'
#
loop_
_entity.id
_entity.type
_entity.pdbx_description
1 polymer ?
#
loop_
_entity_poly.entity_id
_entity_poly.type
_entity_poly.pdbx_seq_one_letter_code
_entity_poly.pdbx_strand_id
1 'polypeptide(L)'
;MRPLLPHLLAAQLRAGAYGAWAGGHPGAPEVGVTVPIHSGPELEEVLAKAREAGAKVTLLVSPALAPVAAQALYAATQAGHEIAGTGLPDSPCVLEAASAQLVQSWAADGLGRASLRRLAAQGLRPLPFPLETPQPGQTVRVLPESLGEQLRHMRALGYRPVPVRDVPGWRRAGPRDLLLHLYTNTVEANFAREHGVIDLAQRADAVMRVAALDHAPAPLPLPHNTPTAELHLHSPRIVGLAGRSALTAYRAYLRSLKDVAAAMQTLPELQDAQAVFAVTLFHAQLEQGGFTLLPLPPARARLYGLGFRVLRTVYGTARPPSEPQPKMAWMPREAFLAKYG
;
A
#
# COMPACT_ATOMS: atom_id res chain seq x y z
N MET A 1 -14.90 -11.36 -25.70
CA MET A 1 -14.17 -10.06 -25.61
C MET A 1 -14.63 -9.35 -24.33
N ARG A 2 -13.79 -9.30 -23.28
CA ARG A 2 -14.11 -8.49 -22.08
C ARG A 2 -14.12 -7.01 -22.49
N PRO A 3 -15.08 -6.19 -22.04
CA PRO A 3 -15.19 -4.81 -22.50
C PRO A 3 -13.91 -4.05 -22.09
N LEU A 4 -13.24 -3.42 -23.05
CA LEU A 4 -12.01 -2.63 -22.85
C LEU A 4 -12.29 -1.27 -22.17
N LEU A 5 -13.56 -0.84 -22.14
CA LEU A 5 -13.99 0.45 -21.61
C LEU A 5 -13.66 0.73 -20.12
N PRO A 6 -13.81 -0.24 -19.19
CA PRO A 6 -13.54 -0.01 -17.76
C PRO A 6 -12.06 0.30 -17.50
N HIS A 7 -11.16 -0.35 -18.24
CA HIS A 7 -9.72 -0.17 -18.06
C HIS A 7 -9.23 1.21 -18.51
N LEU A 8 -9.74 1.74 -19.62
CA LEU A 8 -9.41 3.09 -20.08
C LEU A 8 -9.90 4.16 -19.11
N LEU A 9 -11.11 4.00 -18.56
CA LEU A 9 -11.64 4.94 -17.59
C LEU A 9 -10.85 4.90 -16.28
N ALA A 10 -10.47 3.71 -15.83
CA ALA A 10 -9.65 3.54 -14.66
C ALA A 10 -8.24 4.15 -14.84
N ALA A 11 -7.66 4.05 -16.05
CA ALA A 11 -6.41 4.73 -16.38
C ALA A 11 -6.55 6.26 -16.37
N GLN A 12 -7.66 6.80 -16.91
CA GLN A 12 -7.95 8.23 -16.88
C GLN A 12 -8.06 8.77 -15.45
N LEU A 13 -8.80 8.09 -14.58
CA LEU A 13 -8.93 8.48 -13.17
C LEU A 13 -7.58 8.46 -12.46
N ARG A 14 -6.77 7.42 -12.67
CA ARG A 14 -5.40 7.37 -12.13
C ARG A 14 -4.50 8.48 -12.66
N ALA A 15 -4.71 8.94 -13.90
CA ALA A 15 -3.99 10.08 -14.45
C ALA A 15 -4.49 11.45 -13.96
N GLY A 16 -5.51 11.49 -13.08
CA GLY A 16 -6.08 12.74 -12.55
C GLY A 16 -7.26 13.30 -13.33
N ALA A 17 -7.77 12.58 -14.34
CA ALA A 17 -8.98 13.02 -15.02
C ALA A 17 -10.13 13.21 -14.03
N TYR A 18 -10.98 14.21 -14.30
CA TYR A 18 -12.13 14.57 -13.46
C TYR A 18 -11.73 15.00 -12.03
N GLY A 19 -10.47 15.36 -11.81
CA GLY A 19 -9.98 15.80 -10.51
C GLY A 19 -9.93 14.68 -9.46
N ALA A 20 -9.87 13.43 -9.91
CA ALA A 20 -9.81 12.24 -9.07
C ALA A 20 -8.71 12.33 -8.00
N TRP A 21 -8.97 11.69 -6.88
CA TRP A 21 -8.04 11.57 -5.78
C TRP A 21 -6.95 10.51 -6.07
N ALA A 22 -5.74 10.79 -5.59
CA ALA A 22 -4.65 9.81 -5.45
C ALA A 22 -4.38 9.57 -3.96
N GLY A 23 -3.92 8.35 -3.66
CA GLY A 23 -3.62 7.92 -2.29
C GLY A 23 -2.61 8.83 -1.58
N GLY A 24 -2.52 8.62 -0.28
CA GLY A 24 -1.67 9.35 0.66
C GLY A 24 -0.25 8.81 0.80
N HIS A 25 0.37 9.20 1.90
CA HIS A 25 1.79 9.02 2.15
C HIS A 25 2.12 7.54 2.44
N PRO A 26 3.02 6.88 1.68
CA PRO A 26 3.29 5.43 1.78
C PRO A 26 4.09 5.01 3.03
N GLY A 27 4.34 5.92 3.96
CA GLY A 27 5.06 5.68 5.22
C GLY A 27 4.22 6.03 6.45
N ALA A 28 2.95 6.36 6.24
CA ALA A 28 1.99 6.70 7.26
C ALA A 28 1.12 5.47 7.53
N PRO A 29 0.98 5.00 8.79
CA PRO A 29 0.21 3.78 9.08
C PRO A 29 -1.28 3.93 8.78
N GLU A 30 -1.75 5.14 8.50
CA GLU A 30 -3.13 5.44 8.15
C GLU A 30 -3.58 4.75 6.86
N VAL A 31 -4.76 4.14 6.92
CA VAL A 31 -5.44 3.51 5.79
C VAL A 31 -6.87 4.03 5.72
N GLY A 32 -7.30 4.49 4.55
CA GLY A 32 -8.64 5.02 4.34
C GLY A 32 -9.65 3.87 4.26
N VAL A 33 -10.57 3.77 5.22
CA VAL A 33 -11.59 2.71 5.21
C VAL A 33 -12.88 3.26 4.65
N THR A 34 -13.34 2.64 3.55
CA THR A 34 -14.63 2.93 2.93
C THR A 34 -15.62 1.79 3.19
N VAL A 35 -16.86 2.12 3.55
CA VAL A 35 -17.93 1.14 3.82
C VAL A 35 -19.14 1.48 2.96
N PRO A 36 -19.58 0.61 2.02
CA PRO A 36 -20.78 0.85 1.23
C PRO A 36 -22.03 0.70 2.10
N ILE A 37 -22.96 1.66 1.97
CA ILE A 37 -24.23 1.68 2.71
C ILE A 37 -25.40 1.68 1.72
N HIS A 38 -26.29 0.72 1.87
CA HIS A 38 -27.45 0.46 1.01
C HIS A 38 -28.77 0.77 1.72
N SER A 39 -28.81 0.77 3.07
CA SER A 39 -30.03 0.98 3.84
C SER A 39 -29.80 1.70 5.17
N GLY A 40 -30.87 2.24 5.76
CA GLY A 40 -30.85 2.89 7.07
C GLY A 40 -30.48 1.93 8.21
N PRO A 41 -31.08 0.72 8.31
CA PRO A 41 -30.68 -0.26 9.32
C PRO A 41 -29.21 -0.67 9.21
N GLU A 42 -28.70 -0.85 7.99
CA GLU A 42 -27.29 -1.17 7.76
C GLU A 42 -26.37 -0.02 8.21
N LEU A 43 -26.77 1.24 7.99
CA LEU A 43 -26.05 2.41 8.50
C LEU A 43 -25.94 2.37 10.03
N GLU A 44 -27.04 2.10 10.73
CA GLU A 44 -27.04 2.03 12.20
C GLU A 44 -26.15 0.89 12.72
N GLU A 45 -26.18 -0.28 12.08
CA GLU A 45 -25.32 -1.42 12.40
C GLU A 45 -23.83 -1.05 12.22
N VAL A 46 -23.48 -0.43 11.10
CA VAL A 46 -22.12 0.03 10.81
C VAL A 46 -21.64 1.03 11.85
N LEU A 47 -22.49 2.00 12.24
CA LEU A 47 -22.15 2.97 13.27
C LEU A 47 -21.94 2.31 14.64
N ALA A 48 -22.75 1.31 14.99
CA ALA A 48 -22.56 0.55 16.22
C ALA A 48 -21.21 -0.20 16.22
N LYS A 49 -20.90 -0.94 15.15
CA LYS A 49 -19.63 -1.68 15.01
C LYS A 49 -18.41 -0.75 15.00
N ALA A 50 -18.48 0.38 14.31
CA ALA A 50 -17.38 1.34 14.25
C ALA A 50 -17.12 1.99 15.62
N ARG A 51 -18.19 2.31 16.36
CA ARG A 51 -18.11 2.81 17.74
C ARG A 51 -17.50 1.79 18.69
N GLU A 52 -17.92 0.53 18.64
CA GLU A 52 -17.32 -0.56 19.43
C GLU A 52 -15.82 -0.70 19.13
N ALA A 53 -15.45 -0.61 17.85
CA ALA A 53 -14.06 -0.65 17.41
C ALA A 53 -13.27 0.65 17.64
N GLY A 54 -13.89 1.70 18.20
CA GLY A 54 -13.29 3.02 18.41
C GLY A 54 -12.70 3.61 17.13
N ALA A 55 -13.36 3.42 16.00
CA ALA A 55 -12.89 3.79 14.66
C ALA A 55 -13.84 4.76 13.96
N LYS A 56 -13.26 5.60 13.11
CA LYS A 56 -13.99 6.48 12.18
C LYS A 56 -13.68 6.00 10.77
N VAL A 57 -14.69 6.04 9.91
CA VAL A 57 -14.63 5.52 8.54
C VAL A 57 -15.35 6.44 7.57
N THR A 58 -15.14 6.23 6.28
CA THR A 58 -15.90 6.87 5.21
C THR A 58 -17.07 5.99 4.80
N LEU A 59 -18.27 6.50 4.91
CA LEU A 59 -19.51 5.84 4.53
C LEU A 59 -19.84 6.23 3.09
N LEU A 60 -19.96 5.25 2.19
CA LEU A 60 -20.34 5.47 0.79
C LEU A 60 -21.86 5.35 0.68
N VAL A 61 -22.53 6.48 0.53
CA VAL A 61 -23.99 6.59 0.64
C VAL A 61 -24.61 7.08 -0.66
N SER A 62 -25.66 6.40 -1.12
CA SER A 62 -26.46 6.89 -2.26
C SER A 62 -27.31 8.08 -1.84
N PRO A 63 -27.44 9.15 -2.64
CA PRO A 63 -28.35 10.27 -2.35
C PRO A 63 -29.80 9.83 -2.07
N ALA A 64 -30.23 8.69 -2.63
CA ALA A 64 -31.55 8.13 -2.39
C ALA A 64 -31.81 7.73 -0.92
N LEU A 65 -30.76 7.51 -0.13
CA LEU A 65 -30.87 7.17 1.29
C LEU A 65 -31.09 8.39 2.18
N ALA A 66 -30.73 9.58 1.71
CA ALA A 66 -30.77 10.80 2.51
C ALA A 66 -32.16 11.14 3.08
N PRO A 67 -33.29 11.01 2.35
CA PRO A 67 -34.62 11.30 2.90
C PRO A 67 -35.06 10.32 4.00
N VAL A 68 -34.63 9.06 3.92
CA VAL A 68 -35.10 7.98 4.82
C VAL A 68 -34.18 7.76 6.03
N ALA A 69 -32.92 8.22 5.96
CA ALA A 69 -31.92 8.01 6.99
C ALA A 69 -31.25 9.32 7.47
N ALA A 70 -31.91 10.47 7.30
CA ALA A 70 -31.32 11.77 7.62
C ALA A 70 -30.76 11.86 9.04
N GLN A 71 -31.52 11.38 10.04
CA GLN A 71 -31.09 11.42 11.43
C GLN A 71 -29.84 10.54 11.67
N ALA A 72 -29.78 9.35 11.07
CA ALA A 72 -28.63 8.46 11.17
C ALA A 72 -27.39 9.02 10.45
N LEU A 73 -27.57 9.67 9.29
CA LEU A 73 -26.50 10.35 8.57
C LEU A 73 -25.94 11.53 9.36
N TYR A 74 -26.80 12.34 9.97
CA TYR A 74 -26.37 13.41 10.87
C TYR A 74 -25.65 12.86 12.11
N ALA A 75 -26.15 11.78 12.73
CA ALA A 75 -25.47 11.14 13.84
C ALA A 75 -24.08 10.60 13.47
N ALA A 76 -23.94 10.04 12.26
CA ALA A 76 -22.65 9.58 11.73
C ALA A 76 -21.63 10.72 11.65
N THR A 77 -22.03 11.89 11.14
CA THR A 77 -21.11 13.03 11.03
C THR A 77 -20.76 13.62 12.39
N GLN A 78 -21.70 13.67 13.33
CA GLN A 78 -21.41 14.06 14.73
C GLN A 78 -20.42 13.12 15.41
N ALA A 79 -20.47 11.81 15.09
CA ALA A 79 -19.48 10.84 15.55
C ALA A 79 -18.13 10.92 14.81
N GLY A 80 -17.99 11.81 13.83
CA GLY A 80 -16.75 12.08 13.11
C GLY A 80 -16.52 11.21 11.88
N HIS A 81 -17.52 10.47 11.41
CA HIS A 81 -17.46 9.76 10.13
C HIS A 81 -17.40 10.74 8.95
N GLU A 82 -16.83 10.29 7.83
CA GLU A 82 -16.92 10.99 6.55
C GLU A 82 -18.08 10.40 5.74
N ILE A 83 -18.87 11.26 5.11
CA ILE A 83 -19.90 10.87 4.14
C ILE A 83 -19.36 11.16 2.74
N ALA A 84 -19.29 10.11 1.92
CA ALA A 84 -18.97 10.21 0.51
C ALA A 84 -20.12 9.62 -0.31
N GLY A 85 -20.30 10.11 -1.54
CA GLY A 85 -21.37 9.61 -2.40
C GLY A 85 -21.03 8.30 -3.09
N THR A 86 -22.06 7.54 -3.45
CA THR A 86 -21.96 6.38 -4.36
C THR A 86 -23.13 6.33 -5.33
N GLY A 87 -22.99 5.58 -6.41
CA GLY A 87 -24.00 5.48 -7.46
C GLY A 87 -24.10 6.76 -8.29
N LEU A 88 -25.26 7.00 -8.90
CA LEU A 88 -25.47 8.17 -9.77
C LEU A 88 -25.39 9.47 -8.96
N PRO A 89 -24.65 10.49 -9.44
CA PRO A 89 -24.47 11.77 -8.76
C PRO A 89 -25.66 12.72 -8.95
N ASP A 90 -26.84 12.22 -8.59
CA ASP A 90 -28.08 12.98 -8.64
C ASP A 90 -28.27 13.68 -7.29
N SER A 91 -28.22 15.02 -7.30
CA SER A 91 -28.50 15.87 -6.14
C SER A 91 -27.61 15.63 -4.91
N PRO A 92 -26.27 15.78 -5.01
CA PRO A 92 -25.35 15.64 -3.87
C PRO A 92 -25.72 16.55 -2.69
N CYS A 93 -26.31 17.72 -2.95
CA CYS A 93 -26.74 18.65 -1.90
C CYS A 93 -27.75 18.05 -0.92
N VAL A 94 -28.54 17.05 -1.32
CA VAL A 94 -29.48 16.36 -0.42
C VAL A 94 -28.72 15.54 0.62
N LEU A 95 -27.64 14.89 0.19
CA LEU A 95 -26.75 14.14 1.10
C LEU A 95 -26.02 15.10 2.05
N GLU A 96 -25.59 16.26 1.56
CA GLU A 96 -24.96 17.31 2.37
C GLU A 96 -25.92 17.87 3.43
N ALA A 97 -27.16 18.16 3.02
CA ALA A 97 -28.20 18.65 3.94
C ALA A 97 -28.54 17.62 5.01
N ALA A 98 -28.72 16.35 4.64
CA ALA A 98 -29.05 15.27 5.58
C ALA A 98 -27.91 14.97 6.56
N SER A 99 -26.66 15.06 6.11
CA SER A 99 -25.49 14.76 6.92
C SER A 99 -24.89 15.97 7.64
N ALA A 100 -25.32 17.19 7.31
CA ALA A 100 -24.70 18.44 7.74
C ALA A 100 -23.17 18.47 7.47
N GLN A 101 -22.74 17.87 6.36
CA GLN A 101 -21.33 17.77 5.97
C GLN A 101 -21.19 17.98 4.47
N LEU A 102 -20.23 18.80 4.06
CA LEU A 102 -19.89 18.97 2.64
C LEU A 102 -19.35 17.65 2.08
N VAL A 103 -19.94 17.16 1.00
CA VAL A 103 -19.48 15.94 0.34
C VAL A 103 -18.37 16.33 -0.62
N GLN A 104 -17.18 15.77 -0.46
CA GLN A 104 -16.02 16.07 -1.32
C GLN A 104 -15.63 14.90 -2.23
N SER A 105 -16.01 13.69 -1.84
CA SER A 105 -15.53 12.44 -2.40
C SER A 105 -16.71 11.60 -2.92
N TRP A 106 -16.47 10.86 -4.01
CA TRP A 106 -17.48 9.99 -4.63
C TRP A 106 -16.86 8.67 -5.10
N ALA A 107 -17.53 7.55 -4.86
CA ALA A 107 -17.08 6.24 -5.34
C ALA A 107 -17.17 6.16 -6.88
N ALA A 108 -16.06 5.80 -7.54
CA ALA A 108 -16.00 5.76 -9.01
C ALA A 108 -16.67 4.52 -9.63
N ASP A 109 -17.07 3.55 -8.81
CA ASP A 109 -17.60 2.26 -9.23
C ASP A 109 -18.85 2.40 -10.09
N GLY A 110 -18.86 1.75 -11.26
CA GLY A 110 -20.00 1.76 -12.18
C GLY A 110 -20.27 3.09 -12.88
N LEU A 111 -19.48 4.14 -12.65
CA LEU A 111 -19.69 5.44 -13.28
C LEU A 111 -19.17 5.49 -14.72
N GLY A 112 -19.98 6.04 -15.62
CA GLY A 112 -19.57 6.40 -16.98
C GLY A 112 -18.92 7.79 -17.04
N ARG A 113 -18.34 8.12 -18.21
CA ARG A 113 -17.69 9.43 -18.46
C ARG A 113 -18.63 10.62 -18.22
N ALA A 114 -19.90 10.51 -18.57
CA ALA A 114 -20.88 11.57 -18.37
C ALA A 114 -21.08 11.88 -16.88
N SER A 115 -21.24 10.84 -16.05
CA SER A 115 -21.38 10.97 -14.60
C SER A 115 -20.12 11.56 -13.96
N LEU A 116 -18.93 11.13 -14.41
CA LEU A 116 -17.66 11.67 -13.92
C LEU A 116 -17.45 13.15 -14.28
N ARG A 117 -17.89 13.59 -15.47
CA ARG A 117 -17.90 15.02 -15.82
C ARG A 117 -18.86 15.80 -14.94
N ARG A 118 -20.04 15.25 -14.63
CA ARG A 118 -21.01 15.88 -13.73
C ARG A 118 -20.43 16.05 -12.33
N LEU A 119 -19.77 15.02 -11.79
CA LEU A 119 -19.05 15.11 -10.52
C LEU A 119 -18.03 16.25 -10.53
N ALA A 120 -17.17 16.29 -11.55
CA ALA A 120 -16.15 17.32 -11.67
C ALA A 120 -16.74 18.73 -11.76
N ALA A 121 -17.85 18.91 -12.49
CA ALA A 121 -18.56 20.19 -12.59
C ALA A 121 -19.19 20.63 -11.25
N GLN A 122 -19.53 19.68 -10.37
CA GLN A 122 -20.02 19.92 -9.02
C GLN A 122 -18.88 20.07 -7.98
N GLY A 123 -17.61 20.02 -8.40
CA GLY A 123 -16.46 20.08 -7.48
C GLY A 123 -16.19 18.78 -6.71
N LEU A 124 -16.95 17.72 -6.98
CA LEU A 124 -16.82 16.41 -6.38
C LEU A 124 -15.71 15.59 -7.04
N ARG A 125 -15.01 14.79 -6.24
CA ARG A 125 -13.83 14.07 -6.68
C ARG A 125 -14.02 12.57 -6.60
N PRO A 126 -13.80 11.85 -7.72
CA PRO A 126 -13.75 10.40 -7.68
C PRO A 126 -12.66 9.91 -6.72
N LEU A 127 -13.03 8.97 -5.84
CA LEU A 127 -12.10 8.23 -5.00
C LEU A 127 -11.22 7.31 -5.87
N PRO A 128 -9.97 7.03 -5.46
CA PRO A 128 -9.18 5.98 -6.08
C PRO A 128 -9.87 4.63 -5.87
N PHE A 129 -9.58 3.67 -6.76
CA PHE A 129 -10.07 2.31 -6.58
C PHE A 129 -9.49 1.71 -5.29
N PRO A 130 -10.33 1.11 -4.44
CA PRO A 130 -9.85 0.48 -3.21
C PRO A 130 -8.96 -0.72 -3.55
N LEU A 131 -7.97 -0.96 -2.69
CA LEU A 131 -7.18 -2.18 -2.71
C LEU A 131 -7.90 -3.29 -1.94
N GLU A 132 -7.59 -4.54 -2.30
CA GLU A 132 -8.07 -5.72 -1.59
C GLU A 132 -7.36 -5.87 -0.23
N THR A 133 -6.07 -5.54 -0.17
CA THR A 133 -5.26 -5.59 1.05
C THR A 133 -4.91 -4.18 1.54
N PRO A 134 -4.88 -3.96 2.85
CA PRO A 134 -4.51 -2.66 3.41
C PRO A 134 -3.07 -2.31 3.05
N GLN A 135 -2.86 -1.07 2.61
CA GLN A 135 -1.53 -0.51 2.38
C GLN A 135 -1.46 0.93 2.94
N PRO A 136 -0.29 1.35 3.45
CA PRO A 136 -0.08 2.71 3.95
C PRO A 136 -0.53 3.79 2.96
N GLY A 137 -1.39 4.70 3.39
CA GLY A 137 -1.89 5.81 2.58
C GLY A 137 -2.90 5.41 1.50
N GLN A 138 -3.29 4.13 1.38
CA GLN A 138 -4.26 3.69 0.38
C GLN A 138 -5.66 3.53 0.99
N THR A 139 -6.65 3.33 0.11
CA THR A 139 -8.02 2.98 0.52
C THR A 139 -8.27 1.49 0.45
N VAL A 140 -9.08 1.00 1.38
CA VAL A 140 -9.67 -0.33 1.36
C VAL A 140 -11.18 -0.22 1.44
N ARG A 141 -11.88 -1.16 0.80
CA ARG A 141 -13.34 -1.29 0.93
C ARG A 141 -13.64 -2.44 1.86
N VAL A 142 -14.41 -2.16 2.89
CA VAL A 142 -14.81 -3.14 3.90
C VAL A 142 -16.33 -3.25 3.85
N LEU A 143 -16.84 -4.48 3.80
CA LEU A 143 -18.27 -4.72 3.79
C LEU A 143 -18.88 -4.48 5.19
N PRO A 144 -20.11 -3.99 5.30
CA PRO A 144 -20.79 -3.72 6.58
C PRO A 144 -20.73 -4.88 7.59
N GLU A 145 -20.91 -6.11 7.11
CA GLU A 145 -20.93 -7.32 7.92
C GLU A 145 -19.57 -7.62 8.56
N SER A 146 -18.47 -7.38 7.83
CA SER A 146 -17.09 -7.72 8.23
C SER A 146 -16.34 -6.56 8.92
N LEU A 147 -16.98 -5.40 9.08
CA LEU A 147 -16.33 -4.17 9.56
C LEU A 147 -15.57 -4.36 10.87
N GLY A 148 -16.21 -4.93 11.89
CA GLY A 148 -15.59 -5.10 13.21
C GLY A 148 -14.35 -5.98 13.17
N GLU A 149 -14.41 -7.10 12.45
CA GLU A 149 -13.27 -8.02 12.28
C GLU A 149 -12.12 -7.37 11.51
N GLN A 150 -12.43 -6.75 10.36
CA GLN A 150 -11.43 -6.12 9.50
C GLN A 150 -10.72 -4.96 10.21
N LEU A 151 -11.44 -4.15 10.98
CA LEU A 151 -10.83 -3.07 11.78
C LEU A 151 -9.87 -3.63 12.85
N ARG A 152 -10.23 -4.73 13.53
CA ARG A 152 -9.35 -5.38 14.50
C ARG A 152 -8.12 -5.98 13.82
N HIS A 153 -8.31 -6.65 12.69
CA HIS A 153 -7.22 -7.24 11.91
C HIS A 153 -6.22 -6.17 11.43
N MET A 154 -6.71 -5.05 10.87
CA MET A 154 -5.87 -3.93 10.46
C MET A 154 -5.05 -3.34 11.62
N ARG A 155 -5.67 -3.15 12.79
CA ARG A 155 -4.97 -2.66 13.99
C ARG A 155 -3.91 -3.65 14.48
N ALA A 156 -4.17 -4.94 14.44
CA ALA A 156 -3.20 -5.98 14.78
C ALA A 156 -1.97 -5.96 13.86
N LEU A 157 -2.17 -5.60 12.58
CA LEU A 157 -1.10 -5.37 11.61
C LEU A 157 -0.42 -3.99 11.73
N GLY A 158 -0.82 -3.17 12.70
CA GLY A 158 -0.25 -1.85 12.96
C GLY A 158 -0.81 -0.71 12.10
N TYR A 159 -1.85 -0.96 11.30
CA TYR A 159 -2.53 0.10 10.55
C TYR A 159 -3.41 0.95 11.46
N ARG A 160 -3.70 2.17 11.00
CA ARG A 160 -4.63 3.11 11.62
C ARG A 160 -5.80 3.36 10.67
N PRO A 161 -6.93 2.63 10.84
CA PRO A 161 -8.14 2.88 10.07
C PRO A 161 -8.65 4.30 10.32
N VAL A 162 -8.81 5.08 9.26
CA VAL A 162 -9.31 6.46 9.32
C VAL A 162 -10.29 6.73 8.16
N PRO A 163 -11.13 7.77 8.26
CA PRO A 163 -11.81 8.30 7.09
C PRO A 163 -10.80 8.71 6.01
N VAL A 164 -11.18 8.57 4.75
CA VAL A 164 -10.35 8.87 3.59
C VAL A 164 -9.82 10.30 3.62
N ARG A 165 -10.66 11.28 3.98
CA ARG A 165 -10.23 12.69 4.14
C ARG A 165 -9.10 12.90 5.16
N ASP A 166 -8.95 11.99 6.11
CA ASP A 166 -7.98 12.07 7.21
C ASP A 166 -6.69 11.31 6.90
N VAL A 167 -6.59 10.65 5.74
CA VAL A 167 -5.36 9.99 5.30
C VAL A 167 -4.30 11.05 4.93
N PRO A 168 -3.11 11.05 5.57
CA PRO A 168 -2.11 12.08 5.30
C PRO A 168 -1.57 12.03 3.88
N GLY A 169 -1.34 13.20 3.28
CA GLY A 169 -0.74 13.32 1.95
C GLY A 169 -1.70 13.03 0.78
N TRP A 170 -2.98 12.88 1.06
CA TRP A 170 -4.02 12.76 0.05
C TRP A 170 -4.02 14.00 -0.87
N ARG A 171 -4.06 13.78 -2.18
CA ARG A 171 -3.97 14.86 -3.17
C ARG A 171 -4.68 14.50 -4.46
N ARG A 172 -4.89 15.50 -5.32
CA ARG A 172 -5.35 15.24 -6.69
C ARG A 172 -4.35 14.34 -7.40
N ALA A 173 -4.88 13.34 -8.10
CA ALA A 173 -4.11 12.49 -8.98
C ALA A 173 -3.57 13.30 -10.16
N GLY A 174 -2.46 12.83 -10.73
CA GLY A 174 -1.85 13.39 -11.92
C GLY A 174 -1.22 12.30 -12.79
N PRO A 175 -0.66 12.67 -13.96
CA PRO A 175 -0.12 11.69 -14.91
C PRO A 175 0.94 10.76 -14.32
N ARG A 176 1.73 11.25 -13.35
CA ARG A 176 2.72 10.46 -12.63
C ARG A 176 2.11 9.27 -11.88
N ASP A 177 0.90 9.39 -11.37
CA ASP A 177 0.23 8.31 -10.63
C ASP A 177 -0.15 7.15 -11.55
N LEU A 178 -0.56 7.45 -12.79
CA LEU A 178 -0.74 6.41 -13.81
C LEU A 178 0.59 5.74 -14.16
N LEU A 179 1.67 6.50 -14.35
CA LEU A 179 2.99 5.94 -14.64
C LEU A 179 3.48 5.01 -13.52
N LEU A 180 3.33 5.44 -12.25
CA LEU A 180 3.66 4.64 -11.08
C LEU A 180 2.81 3.36 -11.00
N HIS A 181 1.51 3.48 -11.30
CA HIS A 181 0.61 2.33 -11.35
C HIS A 181 1.03 1.32 -12.43
N LEU A 182 1.32 1.80 -13.64
CA LEU A 182 1.77 0.95 -14.75
C LEU A 182 3.10 0.27 -14.42
N TYR A 183 4.07 1.01 -13.88
CA TYR A 183 5.36 0.43 -13.47
C TYR A 183 5.17 -0.68 -12.42
N THR A 184 4.39 -0.41 -11.37
CA THR A 184 4.16 -1.36 -10.28
C THR A 184 3.41 -2.61 -10.76
N ASN A 185 2.36 -2.44 -11.57
CA ASN A 185 1.49 -3.55 -11.99
C ASN A 185 1.96 -4.28 -13.24
N THR A 186 3.03 -3.82 -13.90
CA THR A 186 3.64 -4.53 -15.02
C THR A 186 5.06 -4.96 -14.67
N VAL A 187 5.98 -4.02 -14.44
CA VAL A 187 7.39 -4.33 -14.20
C VAL A 187 7.59 -5.03 -12.86
N GLU A 188 7.12 -4.45 -11.76
CA GLU A 188 7.31 -5.08 -10.44
C GLU A 188 6.49 -6.36 -10.29
N ALA A 189 5.24 -6.37 -10.76
CA ALA A 189 4.37 -7.54 -10.67
C ALA A 189 4.87 -8.72 -11.52
N ASN A 190 5.38 -8.47 -12.73
CA ASN A 190 5.98 -9.52 -13.55
C ASN A 190 7.30 -10.00 -12.95
N PHE A 191 8.16 -9.08 -12.49
CA PHE A 191 9.40 -9.44 -11.80
C PHE A 191 9.12 -10.32 -10.58
N ALA A 192 8.15 -9.92 -9.74
CA ALA A 192 7.76 -10.69 -8.56
C ALA A 192 7.24 -12.08 -8.90
N ARG A 193 6.45 -12.20 -9.99
CA ARG A 193 5.94 -13.49 -10.45
C ARG A 193 7.04 -14.38 -11.03
N GLU A 194 7.91 -13.81 -11.85
CA GLU A 194 9.02 -14.53 -12.51
C GLU A 194 10.06 -15.02 -11.50
N HIS A 195 10.31 -14.26 -10.44
CA HIS A 195 11.32 -14.57 -9.43
C HIS A 195 10.72 -15.16 -8.14
N GLY A 196 9.43 -15.53 -8.14
CA GLY A 196 8.77 -16.13 -6.97
C GLY A 196 8.87 -15.28 -5.70
N VAL A 197 8.79 -13.96 -5.83
CA VAL A 197 8.94 -13.03 -4.70
C VAL A 197 7.71 -13.12 -3.79
N ILE A 198 7.96 -13.54 -2.56
CA ILE A 198 6.98 -13.64 -1.47
C ILE A 198 6.89 -12.28 -0.78
N ASP A 199 5.70 -11.69 -0.78
CA ASP A 199 5.46 -10.40 -0.11
C ASP A 199 5.26 -10.60 1.40
N LEU A 200 6.26 -10.20 2.18
CA LEU A 200 6.21 -10.20 3.64
C LEU A 200 5.78 -8.83 4.22
N ALA A 201 5.44 -7.87 3.36
CA ALA A 201 5.06 -6.52 3.75
C ALA A 201 3.60 -6.41 4.23
N GLN A 202 3.12 -7.35 5.04
CA GLN A 202 1.72 -7.36 5.49
C GLN A 202 1.44 -6.29 6.56
N ARG A 203 2.35 -6.10 7.52
CA ARG A 203 2.26 -5.06 8.56
C ARG A 203 2.42 -3.66 7.97
N ALA A 204 1.87 -2.65 8.63
CA ALA A 204 1.90 -1.26 8.18
C ALA A 204 3.32 -0.67 8.02
N ASP A 205 4.27 -1.12 8.86
CA ASP A 205 5.68 -0.73 8.81
C ASP A 205 6.57 -1.80 8.16
N ALA A 206 6.02 -2.89 7.63
CA ALA A 206 6.84 -3.91 7.01
C ALA A 206 7.35 -3.48 5.62
N VAL A 207 8.64 -3.72 5.38
CA VAL A 207 9.37 -3.24 4.19
C VAL A 207 10.11 -4.34 3.43
N MET A 208 10.02 -5.60 3.86
CA MET A 208 10.73 -6.72 3.22
C MET A 208 9.83 -7.56 2.35
N ARG A 209 10.44 -8.09 1.29
CA ARG A 209 9.97 -9.20 0.47
C ARG A 209 11.13 -10.18 0.33
N VAL A 210 10.84 -11.44 0.01
CA VAL A 210 11.88 -12.47 -0.11
C VAL A 210 11.66 -13.31 -1.35
N ALA A 211 12.72 -13.62 -2.08
CA ALA A 211 12.69 -14.58 -3.18
C ALA A 211 13.44 -15.85 -2.76
N ALA A 212 12.82 -17.00 -2.98
CA ALA A 212 13.50 -18.29 -2.86
C ALA A 212 14.28 -18.56 -4.14
N LEU A 213 15.56 -18.88 -4.01
CA LEU A 213 16.43 -19.27 -5.12
C LEU A 213 16.95 -20.68 -4.86
N ASP A 214 16.95 -21.50 -5.90
CA ASP A 214 17.49 -22.86 -5.91
C ASP A 214 19.02 -22.89 -6.04
N HIS A 215 19.66 -21.73 -6.11
CA HIS A 215 21.09 -21.58 -6.32
C HIS A 215 21.66 -20.40 -5.53
N ALA A 216 22.98 -20.40 -5.35
CA ALA A 216 23.77 -19.34 -4.74
C ALA A 216 24.38 -18.48 -5.86
N PRO A 217 23.89 -17.25 -6.09
CA PRO A 217 24.47 -16.39 -7.11
C PRO A 217 25.88 -15.93 -6.72
N ALA A 218 26.79 -15.87 -7.69
CA ALA A 218 28.08 -15.23 -7.50
C ALA A 218 27.89 -13.75 -7.04
N PRO A 219 28.68 -13.27 -6.06
CA PRO A 219 29.91 -13.83 -5.51
C PRO A 219 29.77 -14.64 -4.20
N LEU A 220 28.60 -15.20 -3.87
CA LEU A 220 28.45 -15.96 -2.62
C LEU A 220 29.51 -17.08 -2.51
N PRO A 221 30.16 -17.25 -1.34
CA PRO A 221 31.16 -18.29 -1.12
C PRO A 221 30.49 -19.64 -0.80
N LEU A 222 29.51 -20.03 -1.60
CA LEU A 222 28.74 -21.25 -1.48
C LEU A 222 28.75 -21.99 -2.82
N PRO A 223 28.61 -23.33 -2.84
CA PRO A 223 28.40 -24.08 -4.07
C PRO A 223 27.23 -23.51 -4.87
N HIS A 224 27.34 -23.45 -6.20
CA HIS A 224 26.32 -22.82 -7.05
C HIS A 224 24.92 -23.37 -6.78
N ASN A 225 24.75 -24.68 -6.58
CA ASN A 225 23.44 -25.31 -6.40
C ASN A 225 22.91 -25.24 -4.96
N THR A 226 23.44 -24.33 -4.14
CA THR A 226 22.99 -24.15 -2.75
C THR A 226 21.76 -23.26 -2.72
N PRO A 227 20.61 -23.69 -2.18
CA PRO A 227 19.43 -22.83 -2.08
C PRO A 227 19.68 -21.61 -1.20
N THR A 228 19.14 -20.46 -1.60
CA THR A 228 19.31 -19.19 -0.89
C THR A 228 18.02 -18.37 -0.84
N ALA A 229 17.96 -17.41 0.08
CA ALA A 229 16.87 -16.46 0.21
C ALA A 229 17.37 -15.04 -0.12
N GLU A 230 16.83 -14.41 -1.17
CA GLU A 230 17.16 -13.04 -1.55
C GLU A 230 16.21 -12.04 -0.89
N LEU A 231 16.75 -11.05 -0.19
CA LEU A 231 15.99 -9.96 0.40
C LEU A 231 15.75 -8.86 -0.62
N HIS A 232 14.48 -8.45 -0.72
CA HIS A 232 14.02 -7.36 -1.56
C HIS A 232 13.31 -6.31 -0.70
N LEU A 233 13.53 -5.03 -1.00
CA LEU A 233 12.85 -3.93 -0.31
C LEU A 233 11.56 -3.55 -1.04
N HIS A 234 10.50 -3.32 -0.27
CA HIS A 234 9.29 -2.67 -0.76
C HIS A 234 9.56 -1.17 -0.94
N SER A 235 10.12 -0.81 -2.10
CA SER A 235 10.62 0.55 -2.44
C SER A 235 9.67 1.70 -2.03
N PRO A 236 8.37 1.70 -2.38
CA PRO A 236 7.45 2.75 -1.93
C PRO A 236 7.42 2.99 -0.41
N ARG A 237 7.42 1.92 0.38
CA ARG A 237 7.27 1.98 1.85
C ARG A 237 8.52 2.47 2.53
N ILE A 238 9.68 1.93 2.15
CA ILE A 238 10.94 2.34 2.78
C ILE A 238 11.26 3.81 2.47
N VAL A 239 10.96 4.27 1.24
CA VAL A 239 11.10 5.69 0.88
C VAL A 239 10.12 6.56 1.66
N GLY A 240 8.87 6.12 1.78
CA GLY A 240 7.88 6.80 2.61
C GLY A 240 8.30 6.93 4.07
N LEU A 241 8.73 5.83 4.69
CA LEU A 241 9.18 5.84 6.08
C LEU A 241 10.42 6.72 6.27
N ALA A 242 11.39 6.64 5.36
CA ALA A 242 12.61 7.45 5.42
C ALA A 242 12.33 8.94 5.25
N GLY A 243 11.33 9.31 4.43
CA GLY A 243 10.86 10.68 4.28
C GLY A 243 10.29 11.29 5.57
N ARG A 244 9.76 10.44 6.47
CA ARG A 244 9.26 10.87 7.78
C ARG A 244 10.34 10.88 8.85
N SER A 245 11.10 9.78 8.95
CA SER A 245 12.16 9.62 9.93
C SER A 245 13.09 8.46 9.55
N ALA A 246 14.38 8.75 9.41
CA ALA A 246 15.40 7.73 9.18
C ALA A 246 15.44 6.68 10.30
N LEU A 247 15.20 7.08 11.55
CA LEU A 247 15.15 6.16 12.69
C LEU A 247 13.93 5.23 12.62
N THR A 248 12.77 5.74 12.20
CA THR A 248 11.56 4.92 12.00
C THR A 248 11.78 3.91 10.87
N ALA A 249 12.36 4.35 9.75
CA ALA A 249 12.69 3.47 8.63
C ALA A 249 13.68 2.37 9.04
N TYR A 250 14.69 2.70 9.84
CA TYR A 250 15.65 1.72 10.36
C TYR A 250 15.00 0.70 11.31
N ARG A 251 14.14 1.15 12.23
CA ARG A 251 13.40 0.25 13.13
C ARG A 251 12.46 -0.68 12.36
N ALA A 252 11.75 -0.14 11.37
CA ALA A 252 10.90 -0.90 10.47
C ALA A 252 11.70 -1.98 9.72
N TYR A 253 12.83 -1.59 9.15
CA TYR A 253 13.77 -2.50 8.49
C TYR A 253 14.21 -3.66 9.40
N LEU A 254 14.67 -3.37 10.63
CA LEU A 254 15.09 -4.41 11.57
C LEU A 254 13.95 -5.36 11.97
N ARG A 255 12.73 -4.84 12.17
CA ARG A 255 11.56 -5.69 12.44
C ARG A 255 11.22 -6.57 11.23
N SER A 256 11.35 -6.04 10.01
CA SER A 256 11.10 -6.83 8.80
C SER A 256 12.13 -7.93 8.56
N LEU A 257 13.35 -7.82 9.09
CA LEU A 257 14.29 -8.96 9.12
C LEU A 257 13.80 -10.09 10.04
N LYS A 258 13.10 -9.76 11.14
CA LYS A 258 12.46 -10.77 11.99
C LYS A 258 11.28 -11.43 11.28
N ASP A 259 10.51 -10.66 10.52
CA ASP A 259 9.43 -11.21 9.67
C ASP A 259 10.00 -12.20 8.65
N VAL A 260 11.18 -11.92 8.06
CA VAL A 260 11.90 -12.87 7.19
C VAL A 260 12.38 -14.10 7.96
N ALA A 261 12.94 -13.94 9.16
CA ALA A 261 13.42 -15.07 9.96
C ALA A 261 12.27 -16.03 10.31
N ALA A 262 11.11 -15.48 10.72
CA ALA A 262 9.90 -16.26 10.92
C ALA A 262 9.45 -16.97 9.63
N ALA A 263 9.42 -16.26 8.50
CA ALA A 263 9.08 -16.84 7.20
C ALA A 263 10.02 -17.99 6.81
N MET A 264 11.32 -17.87 7.06
CA MET A 264 12.29 -18.95 6.79
C MET A 264 12.06 -20.20 7.65
N GLN A 265 11.44 -20.06 8.81
CA GLN A 265 11.08 -21.19 9.68
C GLN A 265 9.76 -21.83 9.25
N THR A 266 8.77 -21.02 8.83
CA THR A 266 7.40 -21.48 8.62
C THR A 266 7.02 -21.78 7.16
N LEU A 267 7.64 -21.11 6.18
CA LEU A 267 7.29 -21.26 4.76
C LEU A 267 8.14 -22.37 4.12
N PRO A 268 7.52 -23.42 3.53
CA PRO A 268 8.23 -24.52 2.90
C PRO A 268 9.27 -24.06 1.85
N GLU A 269 8.95 -23.02 1.09
CA GLU A 269 9.80 -22.47 0.02
C GLU A 269 11.14 -21.91 0.52
N LEU A 270 11.24 -21.58 1.81
CA LEU A 270 12.40 -20.94 2.42
C LEU A 270 13.13 -21.84 3.43
N GLN A 271 12.62 -23.05 3.70
CA GLN A 271 13.18 -23.93 4.72
C GLN A 271 14.58 -24.43 4.35
N ASP A 272 14.81 -24.73 3.07
CA ASP A 272 16.08 -25.27 2.60
C ASP A 272 17.15 -24.21 2.34
N ALA A 273 16.77 -22.92 2.37
CA ALA A 273 17.68 -21.81 2.11
C ALA A 273 18.82 -21.78 3.14
N GLN A 274 20.06 -21.96 2.68
CA GLN A 274 21.28 -22.04 3.50
C GLN A 274 21.92 -20.67 3.78
N ALA A 275 21.52 -19.64 3.04
CA ALA A 275 21.97 -18.28 3.26
C ALA A 275 20.90 -17.26 2.87
N VAL A 276 20.99 -16.09 3.51
CA VAL A 276 20.21 -14.90 3.20
C VAL A 276 21.15 -13.88 2.56
N PHE A 277 20.75 -13.30 1.43
CA PHE A 277 21.55 -12.27 0.78
C PHE A 277 20.69 -11.14 0.21
N ALA A 278 21.32 -10.01 -0.12
CA ALA A 278 20.68 -8.86 -0.72
C ALA A 278 21.68 -8.13 -1.63
N VAL A 279 21.21 -7.59 -2.75
CA VAL A 279 21.98 -6.60 -3.51
C VAL A 279 21.59 -5.20 -3.03
N THR A 280 22.56 -4.41 -2.59
CA THR A 280 22.27 -3.19 -1.82
C THR A 280 23.23 -2.02 -2.09
N LEU A 281 22.71 -0.80 -1.90
CA LEU A 281 23.48 0.44 -1.78
C LEU A 281 23.62 0.91 -0.32
N PHE A 282 23.04 0.19 0.64
CA PHE A 282 23.04 0.52 2.06
C PHE A 282 24.05 -0.35 2.83
N HIS A 283 25.34 -0.16 2.52
CA HIS A 283 26.44 -1.00 3.01
C HIS A 283 26.51 -0.99 4.55
N ALA A 284 26.63 0.20 5.14
CA ALA A 284 26.82 0.36 6.57
C ALA A 284 25.66 -0.23 7.41
N GLN A 285 24.41 -0.10 6.95
CA GLN A 285 23.24 -0.61 7.68
C GLN A 285 23.24 -2.15 7.72
N LEU A 286 23.64 -2.80 6.62
CA LEU A 286 23.71 -4.24 6.52
C LEU A 286 24.92 -4.81 7.29
N GLU A 287 26.07 -4.15 7.26
CA GLU A 287 27.23 -4.53 8.09
C GLU A 287 26.91 -4.44 9.59
N GLN A 288 26.25 -3.37 10.04
CA GLN A 288 25.72 -3.28 11.41
C GLN A 288 24.69 -4.38 11.70
N GLY A 289 23.90 -4.73 10.69
CA GLY A 289 23.02 -5.89 10.68
C GLY A 289 23.75 -7.24 10.77
N GLY A 290 25.09 -7.26 10.71
CA GLY A 290 25.93 -8.46 10.78
C GLY A 290 26.15 -9.15 9.44
N PHE A 291 25.70 -8.55 8.33
CA PHE A 291 25.93 -9.11 7.01
C PHE A 291 27.37 -8.86 6.56
N THR A 292 27.93 -9.83 5.89
CA THR A 292 29.22 -9.69 5.20
C THR A 292 29.00 -9.07 3.83
N LEU A 293 29.76 -8.03 3.49
CA LEU A 293 29.69 -7.41 2.17
C LEU A 293 30.71 -8.01 1.20
N LEU A 294 30.24 -8.33 0.01
CA LEU A 294 31.03 -8.84 -1.11
C LEU A 294 30.92 -7.89 -2.30
N PRO A 295 32.03 -7.59 -3.00
CA PRO A 295 32.00 -6.83 -4.23
C PRO A 295 31.27 -7.62 -5.32
N LEU A 296 30.33 -6.97 -6.03
CA LEU A 296 29.67 -7.59 -7.17
C LEU A 296 30.60 -7.65 -8.39
N PRO A 297 30.44 -8.65 -9.29
CA PRO A 297 31.09 -8.64 -10.58
C PRO A 297 30.81 -7.31 -11.33
N PRO A 298 31.82 -6.68 -11.98
CA PRO A 298 31.69 -5.32 -12.50
C PRO A 298 30.51 -5.10 -13.45
N ALA A 299 30.20 -6.08 -14.31
CA ALA A 299 29.06 -6.02 -15.22
C ALA A 299 27.72 -6.02 -14.47
N ARG A 300 27.57 -6.88 -13.46
CA ARG A 300 26.38 -6.92 -12.59
C ARG A 300 26.24 -5.64 -11.78
N ALA A 301 27.35 -5.13 -11.23
CA ALA A 301 27.36 -3.89 -10.48
C ALA A 301 26.85 -2.69 -11.32
N ARG A 302 27.23 -2.62 -12.60
CA ARG A 302 26.75 -1.60 -13.54
C ARG A 302 25.25 -1.75 -13.83
N LEU A 303 24.78 -2.97 -14.05
CA LEU A 303 23.37 -3.26 -14.32
C LEU A 303 22.48 -2.92 -13.13
N TYR A 304 22.82 -3.42 -11.93
CA TYR A 304 22.09 -3.09 -10.71
C TYR A 304 22.17 -1.59 -10.39
N GLY A 305 23.32 -0.95 -10.60
CA GLY A 305 23.48 0.49 -10.44
C GLY A 305 22.54 1.28 -11.35
N LEU A 306 22.32 0.83 -12.59
CA LEU A 306 21.32 1.42 -13.49
C LEU A 306 19.89 1.21 -12.96
N GLY A 307 19.56 0.00 -12.52
CA GLY A 307 18.25 -0.30 -11.91
C GLY A 307 17.95 0.60 -10.70
N PHE A 308 18.90 0.77 -9.78
CA PHE A 308 18.74 1.65 -8.63
C PHE A 308 18.55 3.13 -9.02
N ARG A 309 19.18 3.60 -10.10
CA ARG A 309 18.95 4.95 -10.63
C ARG A 309 17.52 5.11 -11.15
N VAL A 310 17.00 4.11 -11.86
CA VAL A 310 15.60 4.11 -12.34
C VAL A 310 14.64 4.15 -11.16
N LEU A 311 14.82 3.26 -10.17
CA LEU A 311 13.99 3.23 -8.95
C LEU A 311 14.00 4.58 -8.21
N ARG A 312 15.17 5.25 -8.16
CA ARG A 312 15.26 6.60 -7.58
C ARG A 312 14.42 7.62 -8.33
N THR A 313 14.49 7.63 -9.66
CA THR A 313 13.69 8.55 -10.48
C THR A 313 12.19 8.29 -10.30
N VAL A 314 11.79 7.02 -10.23
CA VAL A 314 10.40 6.62 -10.06
C VAL A 314 9.86 7.02 -8.68
N TYR A 315 10.53 6.61 -7.60
CA TYR A 315 10.05 6.79 -6.22
C TYR A 315 10.50 8.10 -5.55
N GLY A 316 11.37 8.89 -6.19
CA GLY A 316 11.74 10.22 -5.73
C GLY A 316 12.56 10.24 -4.44
N THR A 317 13.61 9.41 -4.34
CA THR A 317 14.50 9.46 -3.16
C THR A 317 15.28 10.79 -3.13
N ALA A 318 14.96 11.64 -2.15
CA ALA A 318 15.51 13.01 -2.03
C ALA A 318 16.99 13.06 -1.62
N ARG A 319 17.59 11.94 -1.19
CA ARG A 319 19.02 11.86 -0.86
C ARG A 319 19.66 10.67 -1.56
N PRO A 320 20.73 10.87 -2.34
CA PRO A 320 21.52 9.75 -2.81
C PRO A 320 22.12 9.01 -1.59
N PRO A 321 22.12 7.67 -1.55
CA PRO A 321 22.98 6.93 -0.64
C PRO A 321 24.42 7.33 -0.94
N SER A 322 25.23 7.33 0.10
CA SER A 322 26.64 7.71 0.08
C SER A 322 27.49 6.84 -0.86
N GLU A 323 27.00 5.68 -1.28
CA GLU A 323 27.78 4.68 -2.02
C GLU A 323 27.42 4.62 -3.52
N PRO A 324 28.41 4.75 -4.43
CA PRO A 324 28.16 4.76 -5.87
C PRO A 324 27.97 3.36 -6.48
N GLN A 325 28.43 2.30 -5.81
CA GLN A 325 28.41 0.94 -6.36
C GLN A 325 27.64 -0.04 -5.47
N PRO A 326 26.74 -0.86 -6.05
CA PRO A 326 26.04 -1.89 -5.29
C PRO A 326 27.00 -3.01 -4.89
N LYS A 327 26.79 -3.54 -3.68
CA LYS A 327 27.47 -4.73 -3.16
C LYS A 327 26.44 -5.80 -2.84
N MET A 328 26.91 -7.05 -2.75
CA MET A 328 26.12 -8.14 -2.20
C MET A 328 26.36 -8.23 -0.70
N ALA A 329 25.31 -8.08 0.10
CA ALA A 329 25.35 -8.39 1.52
C ALA A 329 24.84 -9.82 1.72
N TRP A 330 25.49 -10.62 2.54
CA TRP A 330 25.02 -11.98 2.81
C TRP A 330 25.30 -12.43 4.25
N MET A 331 24.55 -13.44 4.69
CA MET A 331 24.66 -14.05 6.00
C MET A 331 24.25 -15.54 5.91
N PRO A 332 24.97 -16.48 6.56
CA PRO A 332 24.52 -17.86 6.68
C PRO A 332 23.16 -17.97 7.39
N ARG A 333 22.33 -18.96 7.01
CA ARG A 333 21.00 -19.20 7.61
C ARG A 333 21.07 -19.24 9.13
N GLU A 334 21.97 -20.04 9.67
CA GLU A 334 22.10 -20.22 11.13
C GLU A 334 22.40 -18.91 11.85
N ALA A 335 23.32 -18.11 11.33
CA ALA A 335 23.65 -16.80 11.88
C ALA A 335 22.47 -15.82 11.77
N PHE A 336 21.72 -15.88 10.66
CA PHE A 336 20.54 -15.04 10.47
C PHE A 336 19.44 -15.38 11.46
N LEU A 337 19.12 -16.67 11.61
CA LEU A 337 18.12 -17.14 12.56
C LEU A 337 18.54 -16.90 14.01
N ALA A 338 19.81 -17.08 14.36
CA ALA A 338 20.30 -16.78 15.71
C ALA A 338 20.16 -15.30 16.08
N LYS A 339 20.22 -14.39 15.10
CA LYS A 339 20.14 -12.94 15.32
C LYS A 339 18.71 -12.39 15.24
N TYR A 340 17.87 -12.93 14.36
CA TYR A 340 16.57 -12.36 14.02
C TYR A 340 15.37 -13.29 14.25
N GLY A 341 15.60 -14.58 14.50
CA GLY A 341 14.57 -15.59 14.75
C GLY A 341 14.15 -15.72 16.20
#